data_AF-A0A4Y7NL59-F1
#
_entry.id   AF-A0A4Y7NL59-F1
#
_cell.length_a   1.000
_cell.length_b   1.000
_cell.length_c   1.000
_cell.angle_alpha   90.00
_cell.angle_beta   90.00
_cell.angle_gamma   90.00
#
_symmetry.space_group_name_H-M   'P 1'
#
loop_
_entity.id
_entity.type
_entity.pdbx_description
1 polymer ?
#
loop_
_entity_poly.entity_id
_entity_poly.type
_entity_poly.pdbx_seq_one_letter_code
_entity_poly.pdbx_strand_id
1 'polypeptide(L)'
;MEVEQNINLDKADKLKEEANEFFKKQNYVKAITLYSNAIECNPTSAVLYANRSFAYLKTECFGYALEDASKAISLDKTYVKAYYRRAASNMALGKAKLALKDYETVFKARPNDKDAKLKFNECSKIVRQQAFERAIAVDSVKKSVSESINIDSMTVEESYHGPHLVNGKVTSEFMQELMDAYRDQKKLHNKYAFQILLDVEELFKSQPSLIDVSIPDSSKFTVCGDIHGQFYDLMNIFKLNGLPSTENPYLFNGDFVDRGSFSVECIFTLFGFKLLYPEHFFMARGNHESQTMNQMYGFEGEVKSKYSKQMAELFTEVYNWLPLCHCLNQRVLVMHGGLFSRDDITLDDIRTTDRNRQPPEDGIMCELLWSDPQPMKGRSPSKRGVGIQFGPDVTARFLERNHLDYVIRSHEVKADGYEEAHDGKCITVFSAPNYWQVSSFLEYRSQVTCVLFTHKTTKVTADTCSGYQKES
;
A
#
# COMPACT_ATOMS: atom_id res chain seq x y z
N MET A 1 -38.01 -14.00 23.67
CA MET A 1 -37.04 -14.65 24.56
C MET A 1 -35.71 -13.96 24.34
N GLU A 2 -35.41 -12.95 25.15
CA GLU A 2 -34.07 -12.38 25.23
C GLU A 2 -33.16 -13.42 25.89
N VAL A 3 -32.13 -13.85 25.19
CA VAL A 3 -31.07 -14.66 25.79
C VAL A 3 -30.32 -13.72 26.73
N GLU A 4 -30.50 -13.85 28.04
CA GLU A 4 -29.63 -13.21 29.03
C GLU A 4 -28.21 -13.67 28.75
N GLN A 5 -27.43 -12.79 28.12
CA GLN A 5 -26.03 -13.03 27.84
C GLN A 5 -25.32 -13.05 29.20
N ASN A 6 -24.96 -14.24 29.68
CA ASN A 6 -24.38 -14.43 31.00
C ASN A 6 -22.98 -13.79 31.04
N ILE A 7 -22.90 -12.53 31.48
CA ILE A 7 -21.66 -11.73 31.49
C ILE A 7 -20.67 -12.35 32.48
N ASN A 8 -19.50 -12.75 31.99
CA ASN A 8 -18.42 -13.29 32.82
C ASN A 8 -17.27 -12.29 32.91
N LEU A 9 -17.36 -11.40 33.90
CA LEU A 9 -16.41 -10.30 34.11
C LEU A 9 -14.99 -10.81 34.39
N ASP A 10 -14.84 -11.81 35.26
CA ASP A 10 -13.52 -12.35 35.62
C ASP A 10 -12.80 -12.96 34.41
N LYS A 11 -13.55 -13.69 33.57
CA LYS A 11 -12.99 -14.26 32.34
C LYS A 11 -12.65 -13.18 31.32
N ALA A 12 -13.50 -12.17 31.17
CA ALA A 12 -13.24 -11.03 30.29
C ALA A 12 -11.98 -10.26 30.71
N ASP A 13 -11.77 -10.05 32.01
CA ASP A 13 -10.61 -9.34 32.54
C ASP A 13 -9.31 -10.13 32.34
N LYS A 14 -9.33 -11.44 32.57
CA LYS A 14 -8.17 -12.33 32.27
C LYS A 14 -7.80 -12.28 30.79
N LEU A 15 -8.78 -12.42 29.90
CA LEU A 15 -8.54 -12.37 28.45
C LEU A 15 -8.03 -10.99 28.01
N LYS A 16 -8.53 -9.91 28.60
CA LYS A 16 -8.06 -8.54 28.37
C LYS A 16 -6.59 -8.37 28.79
N GLU A 17 -6.21 -8.90 29.95
CA GLU A 17 -4.82 -8.84 30.42
C GLU A 17 -3.88 -9.61 29.51
N GLU A 18 -4.28 -10.83 29.10
CA GLU A 18 -3.52 -11.63 28.14
C GLU A 18 -3.39 -10.89 26.78
N ALA A 19 -4.49 -10.30 26.29
CA ALA A 19 -4.48 -9.50 25.07
C ALA A 19 -3.53 -8.30 25.18
N ASN A 20 -3.50 -7.61 26.32
CA ASN A 20 -2.57 -6.50 26.56
C ASN A 20 -1.11 -6.96 26.52
N GLU A 21 -0.80 -8.16 27.03
CA GLU A 21 0.57 -8.71 26.98
C GLU A 21 1.00 -9.04 25.54
N PHE A 22 0.13 -9.64 24.74
CA PHE A 22 0.41 -9.85 23.32
C PHE A 22 0.51 -8.53 22.55
N PHE A 23 -0.30 -7.53 22.88
CA PHE A 23 -0.21 -6.20 22.31
C PHE A 23 1.15 -5.54 22.62
N LYS A 24 1.62 -5.62 23.87
CA LYS A 24 2.95 -5.10 24.26
C LYS A 24 4.09 -5.79 23.51
N LYS A 25 3.95 -7.10 23.26
CA LYS A 25 4.85 -7.90 22.42
C LYS A 25 4.68 -7.66 20.92
N GLN A 26 3.86 -6.67 20.53
CA GLN A 26 3.54 -6.33 19.14
C GLN A 26 2.89 -7.46 18.33
N ASN A 27 2.39 -8.51 18.99
CA ASN A 27 1.57 -9.54 18.36
C ASN A 27 0.11 -9.09 18.35
N TYR A 28 -0.18 -8.16 17.45
CA TYR A 28 -1.49 -7.51 17.36
C TYR A 28 -2.59 -8.47 16.90
N VAL A 29 -2.28 -9.44 16.03
CA VAL A 29 -3.26 -10.43 15.55
C VAL A 29 -3.79 -11.26 16.72
N LYS A 30 -2.90 -11.80 17.56
CA LYS A 30 -3.32 -12.56 18.75
C LYS A 30 -4.05 -11.68 19.76
N ALA A 31 -3.60 -10.44 19.94
CA ALA A 31 -4.29 -9.48 20.80
C ALA A 31 -5.73 -9.22 20.33
N ILE A 32 -5.97 -9.06 19.03
CA ILE A 32 -7.32 -8.87 18.45
C ILE A 32 -8.21 -10.07 18.74
N THR A 33 -7.71 -11.30 18.56
CA THR A 33 -8.45 -12.52 18.89
C THR A 33 -8.84 -12.54 20.37
N LEU A 34 -7.90 -12.28 21.27
CA LEU A 34 -8.14 -12.30 22.71
C LEU A 34 -9.09 -11.19 23.16
N TYR A 35 -8.97 -9.97 22.62
CA TYR A 35 -9.95 -8.92 22.88
C TYR A 35 -11.34 -9.29 22.36
N SER A 36 -11.44 -9.97 21.23
CA SER A 36 -12.73 -10.43 20.69
C SER A 36 -13.39 -11.45 21.64
N ASN A 37 -12.63 -12.43 22.12
CA ASN A 37 -13.09 -13.39 23.12
C ASN A 37 -13.48 -12.69 24.44
N ALA A 38 -12.74 -11.64 24.84
CA ALA A 38 -13.08 -10.84 26.02
C ALA A 38 -14.40 -10.07 25.83
N ILE A 39 -14.64 -9.54 24.63
CA ILE A 39 -15.88 -8.83 24.28
C ILE A 39 -17.08 -9.78 24.25
N GLU A 40 -16.90 -11.02 23.78
CA GLU A 40 -17.95 -12.05 23.89
C GLU A 40 -18.34 -12.32 25.34
N CYS A 41 -17.38 -12.26 26.27
CA CYS A 41 -17.62 -12.44 27.70
C CYS A 41 -18.20 -11.17 28.38
N ASN A 42 -17.88 -9.98 27.88
CA ASN A 42 -18.34 -8.69 28.38
C ASN A 42 -18.56 -7.67 27.24
N PRO A 43 -19.72 -7.69 26.57
CA PRO A 43 -19.97 -6.89 25.37
C PRO A 43 -20.31 -5.43 25.67
N THR A 44 -20.36 -5.02 26.95
CA THR A 44 -20.68 -3.66 27.39
C THR A 44 -19.45 -2.86 27.84
N SER A 45 -18.24 -3.45 27.81
CA SER A 45 -17.01 -2.77 28.22
C SER A 45 -16.44 -1.87 27.14
N ALA A 46 -16.57 -0.55 27.30
CA ALA A 46 -15.95 0.44 26.41
C ALA A 46 -14.43 0.28 26.28
N VAL A 47 -13.76 -0.18 27.34
CA VAL A 47 -12.31 -0.40 27.36
C VAL A 47 -11.89 -1.50 26.39
N LEU A 48 -12.65 -2.60 26.31
CA LEU A 48 -12.32 -3.72 25.42
C LEU A 48 -12.39 -3.30 23.95
N TYR A 49 -13.48 -2.65 23.55
CA TYR A 49 -13.61 -2.12 22.19
C TYR A 49 -12.52 -1.10 21.87
N ALA A 50 -12.21 -0.17 22.79
CA ALA A 50 -11.16 0.82 22.52
C ALA A 50 -9.75 0.22 22.43
N ASN A 51 -9.46 -0.85 23.18
CA ASN A 51 -8.20 -1.57 23.09
C ASN A 51 -8.12 -2.38 21.79
N ARG A 52 -9.21 -3.06 21.40
CA ARG A 52 -9.27 -3.79 20.12
C ARG A 52 -9.20 -2.84 18.93
N SER A 53 -9.87 -1.69 18.98
CA SER A 53 -9.71 -0.58 18.03
C SER A 53 -8.25 -0.14 17.90
N PHE A 54 -7.50 -0.09 19.00
CA PHE A 54 -6.08 0.23 18.94
C PHE A 54 -5.26 -0.86 18.26
N ALA A 55 -5.59 -2.13 18.48
CA ALA A 55 -4.96 -3.24 17.78
C ALA A 55 -5.31 -3.25 16.28
N TYR A 56 -6.54 -2.90 15.92
CA TYR A 56 -6.94 -2.68 14.53
C TYR A 56 -6.19 -1.51 13.87
N LEU A 57 -5.94 -0.41 14.58
CA LEU A 57 -5.08 0.68 14.07
C LEU A 57 -3.65 0.21 13.79
N LYS A 58 -3.12 -0.70 14.62
CA LYS A 58 -1.77 -1.27 14.45
C LYS A 58 -1.67 -2.29 13.32
N THR A 59 -2.80 -2.84 12.90
CA THR A 59 -2.93 -3.80 11.79
C THR A 59 -3.67 -3.21 10.60
N GLU A 60 -3.84 -1.88 10.60
CA GLU A 60 -4.37 -1.10 9.47
C GLU A 60 -5.81 -1.45 9.06
N CYS A 61 -6.53 -2.11 9.96
CA CYS A 61 -7.96 -2.36 9.83
C CYS A 61 -8.73 -1.11 10.29
N PHE A 62 -8.54 0.02 9.60
CA PHE A 62 -9.04 1.32 10.03
C PHE A 62 -10.58 1.40 10.10
N GLY A 63 -11.29 0.63 9.27
CA GLY A 63 -12.75 0.51 9.31
C GLY A 63 -13.21 -0.15 10.61
N TYR A 64 -12.63 -1.30 10.96
CA TYR A 64 -12.91 -1.97 12.23
C TYR A 64 -12.47 -1.14 13.43
N ALA A 65 -11.33 -0.44 13.34
CA ALA A 65 -10.90 0.47 14.37
C ALA A 65 -11.89 1.61 14.61
N LEU A 66 -12.43 2.20 13.53
CA LEU A 66 -13.45 3.25 13.57
C LEU A 66 -14.76 2.75 14.20
N GLU A 67 -15.20 1.55 13.83
CA GLU A 67 -16.41 0.92 14.37
C GLU A 67 -16.27 0.64 15.87
N ASP A 68 -15.20 -0.04 16.29
CA ASP A 68 -14.94 -0.34 17.69
C ASP A 68 -14.78 0.93 18.53
N ALA A 69 -14.08 1.95 18.03
CA ALA A 69 -13.94 3.23 18.73
C ALA A 69 -15.30 3.93 18.88
N SER A 70 -16.15 3.86 17.86
CA SER A 70 -17.52 4.41 17.92
C SER A 70 -18.39 3.63 18.91
N LYS A 71 -18.27 2.30 18.94
CA LYS A 71 -18.94 1.45 19.92
C LYS A 71 -18.50 1.77 21.33
N ALA A 72 -17.19 1.94 21.57
CA ALA A 72 -16.65 2.34 22.86
C ALA A 72 -17.23 3.68 23.35
N ILE A 73 -17.31 4.69 22.47
CA ILE A 73 -17.91 5.99 22.80
C ILE A 73 -19.42 5.87 23.09
N SER A 74 -20.12 4.98 22.38
CA SER A 74 -21.55 4.74 22.63
C SER A 74 -21.81 4.09 23.98
N LEU A 75 -20.87 3.28 24.47
CA LEU A 75 -20.93 2.61 25.77
C LEU A 75 -20.49 3.54 26.91
N ASP A 76 -19.46 4.35 26.69
CA ASP A 76 -18.96 5.34 27.64
C ASP A 76 -18.50 6.62 26.93
N LYS A 77 -19.35 7.66 26.98
CA LYS A 77 -19.06 8.99 26.40
C LYS A 77 -17.96 9.75 27.12
N THR A 78 -17.58 9.33 28.33
CA THR A 78 -16.50 9.95 29.11
C THR A 78 -15.14 9.32 28.80
N TYR A 79 -15.11 8.21 28.05
CA TYR A 79 -13.89 7.48 27.76
C TYR A 79 -13.04 8.15 26.66
N VAL A 80 -12.25 9.15 27.06
CA VAL A 80 -11.41 9.99 26.18
C VAL A 80 -10.52 9.18 25.22
N LYS A 81 -10.01 8.01 25.65
CA LYS A 81 -9.16 7.17 24.79
C LYS A 81 -9.91 6.69 23.53
N ALA A 82 -11.21 6.45 23.59
CA ALA A 82 -11.97 6.03 22.41
C ALA A 82 -12.11 7.15 21.37
N TYR A 83 -12.31 8.41 21.80
CA TYR A 83 -12.26 9.56 20.90
C TYR A 83 -10.91 9.66 20.20
N TYR A 84 -9.83 9.44 20.93
CA TYR A 84 -8.49 9.43 20.36
C TYR A 84 -8.31 8.31 19.32
N ARG A 85 -8.81 7.09 19.57
CA ARG A 85 -8.78 5.99 18.59
C ARG A 85 -9.64 6.29 17.36
N ARG A 86 -10.82 6.87 17.55
CA ARG A 86 -11.71 7.25 16.46
C ARG A 86 -11.12 8.37 15.60
N ALA A 87 -10.48 9.36 16.22
CA ALA A 87 -9.75 10.42 15.53
C ALA A 87 -8.60 9.84 14.69
N ALA A 88 -7.80 8.94 15.26
CA ALA A 88 -6.72 8.28 14.53
C ALA A 88 -7.22 7.44 13.35
N SER A 89 -8.35 6.73 13.52
CA SER A 89 -8.97 5.94 12.45
C SER A 89 -9.48 6.85 11.33
N ASN A 90 -10.18 7.94 11.66
CA ASN A 90 -10.61 8.92 10.67
C ASN A 90 -9.44 9.60 9.95
N MET A 91 -8.32 9.87 10.63
CA MET A 91 -7.12 10.39 9.98
C MET A 91 -6.54 9.41 8.95
N ALA A 92 -6.41 8.13 9.32
CA ALA A 92 -5.92 7.10 8.40
C ALA A 92 -6.83 6.92 7.19
N LEU A 93 -8.14 7.13 7.37
CA LEU A 93 -9.15 7.12 6.29
C LEU A 93 -9.22 8.43 5.48
N GLY A 94 -8.32 9.39 5.70
CA GLY A 94 -8.34 10.71 5.04
C GLY A 94 -9.48 11.64 5.49
N LYS A 95 -10.31 11.23 6.46
CA LYS A 95 -11.47 11.95 7.00
C LYS A 95 -11.06 12.99 8.05
N ALA A 96 -10.13 13.87 7.70
CA ALA A 96 -9.49 14.83 8.61
C ALA A 96 -10.52 15.75 9.32
N LYS A 97 -11.59 16.16 8.65
CA LYS A 97 -12.67 16.96 9.26
C LYS A 97 -13.38 16.23 10.40
N LEU A 98 -13.62 14.92 10.27
CA LEU A 98 -14.22 14.11 11.32
C LEU A 98 -13.22 13.86 12.45
N ALA A 99 -11.97 13.58 12.11
CA ALA A 99 -10.90 13.43 13.10
C ALA A 99 -10.69 14.68 13.96
N LEU A 100 -10.77 15.87 13.35
CA LEU A 100 -10.58 17.14 14.06
C LEU A 100 -11.60 17.33 15.19
N LYS A 101 -12.87 16.94 14.98
CA LYS A 101 -13.93 17.00 16.00
C LYS A 101 -13.60 16.14 17.22
N ASP A 102 -13.08 14.93 16.97
CA ASP A 102 -12.68 14.02 18.04
C ASP A 102 -11.40 14.49 18.75
N TYR A 103 -10.39 14.98 18.01
CA TYR A 103 -9.19 15.56 18.62
C TYR A 103 -9.50 16.81 19.44
N GLU A 104 -10.44 17.65 19.01
CA GLU A 104 -10.92 18.79 19.78
C GLU A 104 -11.53 18.34 21.12
N THR A 105 -12.32 17.26 21.08
CA THR A 105 -12.92 16.67 22.29
C THR A 105 -11.83 16.15 23.24
N VAL A 106 -10.81 15.46 22.72
CA VAL A 106 -9.67 14.99 23.52
C VAL A 106 -8.88 16.17 24.11
N PHE A 107 -8.57 17.19 23.30
CA PHE A 107 -7.81 18.36 23.73
C PHE A 107 -8.54 19.13 24.83
N LYS A 108 -9.87 19.31 24.70
CA LYS A 108 -10.71 19.93 25.75
C LYS A 108 -10.71 19.12 27.04
N ALA A 109 -10.75 17.79 26.95
CA ALA A 109 -10.73 16.91 28.12
C ALA A 109 -9.33 16.82 28.77
N ARG A 110 -8.26 17.05 28.02
CA ARG A 110 -6.86 16.94 28.47
C ARG A 110 -5.98 18.09 27.93
N PRO A 111 -6.19 19.34 28.39
CA PRO A 111 -5.53 20.52 27.82
C PRO A 111 -4.00 20.54 28.03
N ASN A 112 -3.52 19.86 29.06
CA ASN A 112 -2.09 19.76 29.39
C ASN A 112 -1.38 18.57 28.72
N ASP A 113 -2.12 17.72 28.00
CA ASP A 113 -1.54 16.59 27.27
C ASP A 113 -0.86 17.11 25.99
N LYS A 114 0.48 17.05 25.97
CA LYS A 114 1.30 17.54 24.86
C LYS A 114 0.98 16.84 23.55
N ASP A 115 0.71 15.53 23.59
CA ASP A 115 0.40 14.74 22.40
C ASP A 115 -1.00 15.10 21.87
N ALA A 116 -2.00 15.24 22.76
CA ALA A 116 -3.33 15.69 22.36
C ALA A 116 -3.30 17.06 21.67
N LYS A 117 -2.53 18.02 22.23
CA LYS A 117 -2.34 19.35 21.64
C LYS A 117 -1.66 19.29 20.28
N LEU A 118 -0.60 18.48 20.15
CA LEU A 118 0.12 18.29 18.89
C LEU A 118 -0.82 17.74 17.81
N LYS A 119 -1.55 16.66 18.11
CA LYS A 119 -2.46 16.01 17.14
C LYS A 119 -3.61 16.89 16.71
N PHE A 120 -4.18 17.67 17.63
CA PHE A 120 -5.20 18.66 17.29
C PHE A 120 -4.65 19.72 16.32
N ASN A 121 -3.47 20.27 16.60
CA ASN A 121 -2.85 21.29 15.75
C ASN A 121 -2.49 20.75 14.36
N GLU A 122 -1.89 19.56 14.28
CA GLU A 122 -1.55 18.92 13.00
C GLU A 122 -2.80 18.61 12.18
N CYS A 123 -3.84 18.04 12.81
CA CYS A 123 -5.11 17.79 12.13
C CYS A 123 -5.77 19.09 11.66
N SER A 124 -5.73 20.15 12.48
CA SER A 124 -6.24 21.46 12.08
C SER A 124 -5.48 22.05 10.89
N LYS A 125 -4.17 21.83 10.80
CA LYS A 125 -3.34 22.27 9.66
C LYS A 125 -3.74 21.54 8.38
N ILE A 126 -3.90 20.22 8.45
CA ILE A 126 -4.35 19.39 7.33
C ILE A 126 -5.74 19.82 6.85
N VAL A 127 -6.71 20.00 7.75
CA VAL A 127 -8.07 20.44 7.38
C VAL A 127 -8.06 21.81 6.70
N ARG A 128 -7.24 22.75 7.18
CA ARG A 128 -7.09 24.08 6.55
C ARG A 128 -6.46 23.97 5.17
N GLN A 129 -5.42 23.15 5.01
CA GLN A 129 -4.77 22.90 3.74
C GLN A 129 -5.74 22.27 2.73
N GLN A 130 -6.46 21.22 3.11
CA GLN A 130 -7.50 20.59 2.26
C GLN A 130 -8.66 21.53 1.92
N ALA A 131 -9.00 22.46 2.79
CA ALA A 131 -10.02 23.48 2.51
C ALA A 131 -9.52 24.50 1.49
N PHE A 132 -8.26 24.95 1.64
CA PHE A 132 -7.60 25.85 0.70
C PHE A 132 -7.44 25.19 -0.68
N GLU A 133 -6.94 23.95 -0.73
CA GLU A 133 -6.77 23.17 -1.95
C GLU A 133 -8.11 22.96 -2.68
N ARG A 134 -9.20 22.67 -1.96
CA ARG A 134 -10.53 22.60 -2.56
C ARG A 134 -11.02 23.94 -3.09
N ALA A 135 -10.73 25.05 -2.41
CA ALA A 135 -11.13 26.37 -2.87
C ALA A 135 -10.42 26.76 -4.18
N ILE A 136 -9.13 26.42 -4.33
CA ILE A 136 -8.37 26.71 -5.56
C ILE A 136 -8.67 25.72 -6.71
N ALA A 137 -9.16 24.52 -6.40
CA ALA A 137 -9.48 23.49 -7.40
C ALA A 137 -10.74 23.82 -8.24
N VAL A 138 -11.60 24.72 -7.76
CA VAL A 138 -12.84 25.10 -8.47
C VAL A 138 -12.58 26.08 -9.61
N ASP A 139 -11.46 26.82 -9.57
CA ASP A 139 -11.22 27.99 -10.45
C ASP A 139 -10.00 27.90 -11.38
N SER A 140 -9.27 26.78 -11.43
CA SER A 140 -8.08 26.68 -12.29
C SER A 140 -7.98 25.36 -13.04
N VAL A 141 -7.77 25.44 -14.35
CA VAL A 141 -7.06 24.39 -15.10
C VAL A 141 -5.66 24.35 -14.48
N LYS A 142 -5.45 23.44 -13.55
CA LYS A 142 -4.17 23.29 -12.87
C LYS A 142 -3.14 22.93 -13.94
N LYS A 143 -2.25 23.86 -14.29
CA LYS A 143 -1.13 23.57 -15.20
C LYS A 143 -0.34 22.41 -14.59
N SER A 144 -0.05 21.41 -15.41
CA SER A 144 0.72 20.24 -15.00
C SER A 144 2.07 20.71 -14.45
N VAL A 145 2.54 20.13 -13.33
CA VAL A 145 3.87 20.44 -12.81
C VAL A 145 4.92 20.10 -13.86
N SER A 146 4.71 19.05 -14.63
CA SER A 146 5.56 18.68 -15.77
C SER A 146 5.74 19.80 -16.81
N GLU A 147 4.71 20.60 -17.10
CA GLU A 147 4.79 21.74 -18.04
C GLU A 147 5.64 22.90 -17.51
N SER A 148 5.85 22.98 -16.19
CA SER A 148 6.63 24.05 -15.54
C SER A 148 8.12 23.73 -15.41
N ILE A 149 8.52 22.49 -15.66
CA ILE A 149 9.88 22.01 -15.43
C ILE A 149 10.72 22.21 -16.69
N ASN A 150 11.80 22.97 -16.57
CA ASN A 150 12.78 23.16 -17.64
C ASN A 150 14.09 22.43 -17.30
N ILE A 151 14.26 21.20 -17.83
CA ILE A 151 15.44 20.36 -17.60
C ILE A 151 16.72 20.99 -18.17
N ASP A 152 16.63 21.68 -19.30
CA ASP A 152 17.79 22.28 -19.98
C ASP A 152 18.42 23.39 -19.15
N SER A 153 17.61 24.08 -18.34
CA SER A 153 18.09 25.10 -17.40
C SER A 153 18.82 24.55 -16.17
N MET A 154 18.74 23.23 -15.92
CA MET A 154 19.39 22.60 -14.78
C MET A 154 20.85 22.24 -15.11
N THR A 155 21.77 22.84 -14.37
CA THR A 155 23.20 22.52 -14.40
C THR A 155 23.49 21.37 -13.44
N VAL A 156 24.39 20.46 -13.83
CA VAL A 156 24.95 19.44 -12.94
C VAL A 156 26.31 19.97 -12.49
N GLU A 157 26.54 20.06 -11.19
CA GLU A 157 27.78 20.60 -10.66
C GLU A 157 28.95 19.63 -10.89
N GLU A 158 30.16 20.14 -11.11
CA GLU A 158 31.37 19.32 -11.31
C GLU A 158 31.69 18.39 -10.11
N SER A 159 31.20 18.74 -8.92
CA SER A 159 31.32 17.95 -7.70
C SER A 159 30.38 16.74 -7.64
N TYR A 160 29.40 16.65 -8.54
CA TYR A 160 28.52 15.50 -8.62
C TYR A 160 29.18 14.35 -9.36
N HIS A 161 29.57 13.31 -8.62
CA HIS A 161 30.19 12.09 -9.15
C HIS A 161 29.23 10.88 -9.12
N GLY A 162 27.92 11.13 -9.03
CA GLY A 162 26.91 10.08 -9.07
C GLY A 162 26.56 9.63 -10.50
N PRO A 163 25.53 8.79 -10.66
CA PRO A 163 25.09 8.28 -11.96
C PRO A 163 24.62 9.42 -12.89
N HIS A 164 24.94 9.28 -14.18
CA HIS A 164 24.61 10.24 -15.25
C HIS A 164 23.78 9.57 -16.36
N LEU A 165 22.68 10.18 -16.78
CA LEU A 165 21.94 9.70 -17.96
C LEU A 165 22.80 9.87 -19.23
N VAL A 166 22.83 8.84 -20.08
CA VAL A 166 23.58 8.87 -21.34
C VAL A 166 22.66 9.40 -22.42
N ASN A 167 22.99 10.55 -23.01
CA ASN A 167 22.14 11.25 -24.00
C ASN A 167 20.70 11.47 -23.49
N GLY A 168 20.54 11.73 -22.18
CA GLY A 168 19.24 11.92 -21.55
C GLY A 168 18.41 10.65 -21.41
N LYS A 169 18.98 9.46 -21.64
CA LYS A 169 18.29 8.18 -21.56
C LYS A 169 18.88 7.28 -20.48
N VAL A 170 18.01 6.43 -19.94
CA VAL A 170 18.38 5.36 -19.01
C VAL A 170 19.06 4.24 -19.81
N THR A 171 20.20 3.77 -19.33
CA THR A 171 20.93 2.61 -19.88
C THR A 171 21.20 1.59 -18.78
N SER A 172 21.62 0.38 -19.16
CA SER A 172 22.01 -0.66 -18.20
C SER A 172 23.15 -0.21 -17.29
N GLU A 173 24.13 0.53 -17.82
CA GLU A 173 25.25 1.10 -17.06
C GLU A 173 24.75 2.12 -16.04
N PHE A 174 23.88 3.05 -16.46
CA PHE A 174 23.26 4.00 -15.54
C PHE A 174 22.49 3.29 -14.43
N MET A 175 21.73 2.24 -14.74
CA MET A 175 20.99 1.48 -13.73
C MET A 175 21.92 0.81 -12.71
N GLN A 176 23.04 0.25 -13.16
CA GLN A 176 24.04 -0.32 -12.26
C GLN A 176 24.64 0.75 -11.33
N GLU A 177 25.07 1.88 -11.89
CA GLU A 177 25.60 3.01 -11.12
C GLU A 177 24.58 3.58 -10.13
N LEU A 178 23.30 3.65 -10.53
CA LEU A 178 22.20 4.12 -9.69
C LEU A 178 21.99 3.21 -8.49
N MET A 179 21.90 1.89 -8.72
CA MET A 179 21.73 0.92 -7.65
C MET A 179 22.92 0.91 -6.69
N ASP A 180 24.15 1.05 -7.20
CA ASP A 180 25.35 1.12 -6.37
C ASP A 180 25.40 2.43 -5.56
N ALA A 181 25.07 3.56 -6.17
CA ALA A 181 24.96 4.84 -5.48
C ALA A 181 23.91 4.79 -4.35
N TYR A 182 22.75 4.18 -4.58
CA TYR A 182 21.72 4.02 -3.55
C TYR A 182 22.09 3.03 -2.46
N ARG A 183 22.86 1.98 -2.77
CA ARG A 183 23.42 1.09 -1.73
C ARG A 183 24.33 1.84 -0.76
N ASP A 184 25.08 2.80 -1.29
CA ASP A 184 25.94 3.74 -0.56
C ASP A 184 25.19 4.95 0.04
N GLN A 185 23.85 4.96 -0.03
CA GLN A 185 22.99 6.05 0.46
C GLN A 185 23.30 7.42 -0.19
N LYS A 186 23.83 7.42 -1.41
CA LYS A 186 24.00 8.62 -2.23
C LYS A 186 22.68 8.95 -2.92
N LYS A 187 22.55 10.19 -3.37
CA LYS A 187 21.32 10.71 -4.00
C LYS A 187 21.53 10.95 -5.50
N LEU A 188 20.57 10.54 -6.33
CA LEU A 188 20.52 10.90 -7.75
C LEU A 188 20.33 12.41 -7.90
N HIS A 189 21.09 13.04 -8.80
CA HIS A 189 20.99 14.47 -9.07
C HIS A 189 19.57 14.90 -9.52
N ASN A 190 19.14 16.11 -9.11
CA ASN A 190 17.79 16.63 -9.39
C ASN A 190 17.43 16.62 -10.88
N LYS A 191 18.39 16.99 -11.75
CA LYS A 191 18.21 17.00 -13.22
C LYS A 191 17.75 15.64 -13.75
N TYR A 192 18.44 14.58 -13.34
CA TYR A 192 18.15 13.22 -13.80
C TYR A 192 16.89 12.66 -13.15
N ALA A 193 16.65 12.97 -11.88
CA ALA A 193 15.42 12.63 -11.19
C ALA A 193 14.18 13.22 -11.91
N PHE A 194 14.20 14.51 -12.24
CA PHE A 194 13.12 15.13 -13.01
C PHE A 194 12.99 14.54 -14.42
N GLN A 195 14.11 14.31 -15.13
CA GLN A 195 14.06 13.70 -16.47
C GLN A 195 13.41 12.31 -16.44
N ILE A 196 13.77 11.45 -15.48
CA ILE A 196 13.17 10.11 -15.34
C ILE A 196 11.66 10.22 -15.10
N LEU A 197 11.21 11.15 -14.25
CA LEU A 197 9.79 11.33 -13.99
C LEU A 197 9.02 11.84 -15.21
N LEU A 198 9.57 12.79 -15.96
CA LEU A 198 8.94 13.29 -17.19
C LEU A 198 8.85 12.18 -18.26
N ASP A 199 9.95 11.43 -18.46
CA ASP A 199 9.99 10.34 -19.43
C ASP A 199 9.01 9.21 -19.05
N VAL A 200 8.91 8.85 -17.77
CA VAL A 200 8.00 7.77 -17.33
C VAL A 200 6.54 8.22 -17.30
N GLU A 201 6.27 9.51 -17.02
CA GLU A 201 4.92 10.08 -17.13
C GLU A 201 4.40 9.96 -18.57
N GLU A 202 5.21 10.36 -19.55
CA GLU A 202 4.85 10.26 -20.96
C GLU A 202 4.65 8.81 -21.41
N LEU A 203 5.51 7.91 -20.94
CA LEU A 203 5.34 6.48 -21.18
C LEU A 203 3.99 6.01 -20.63
N PHE A 204 3.68 6.28 -19.37
CA PHE A 204 2.45 5.80 -18.74
C PHE A 204 1.20 6.42 -19.37
N LYS A 205 1.24 7.68 -19.82
CA LYS A 205 0.14 8.32 -20.58
C LYS A 205 -0.24 7.54 -21.83
N SER A 206 0.74 6.95 -22.52
CA SER A 206 0.51 6.15 -23.73
C SER A 206 -0.13 4.79 -23.46
N GLN A 207 -0.17 4.32 -22.21
CA GLN A 207 -0.67 3.00 -21.84
C GLN A 207 -2.15 3.02 -21.41
N PRO A 208 -2.91 1.93 -21.64
CA PRO A 208 -4.26 1.77 -21.11
C PRO A 208 -4.28 1.53 -19.59
N SER A 209 -5.46 1.63 -18.97
CA SER A 209 -5.62 1.35 -17.54
C SER A 209 -5.49 -0.13 -17.18
N LEU A 210 -5.75 -1.02 -18.15
CA LEU A 210 -5.46 -2.45 -18.11
C LEU A 210 -4.50 -2.78 -19.25
N ILE A 211 -3.34 -3.34 -18.92
CA ILE A 211 -2.32 -3.77 -19.89
C ILE A 211 -2.41 -5.28 -20.11
N ASP A 212 -2.55 -5.71 -21.36
CA ASP A 212 -2.41 -7.13 -21.73
C ASP A 212 -0.93 -7.46 -21.91
N VAL A 213 -0.49 -8.56 -21.28
CA VAL A 213 0.90 -9.03 -21.34
C VAL A 213 0.93 -10.40 -21.97
N SER A 214 1.67 -10.53 -23.07
CA SER A 214 1.90 -11.82 -23.74
C SER A 214 3.21 -12.43 -23.26
N ILE A 215 3.14 -13.59 -22.63
CA ILE A 215 4.27 -14.32 -22.05
C ILE A 215 4.46 -15.62 -22.85
N PRO A 216 5.59 -15.77 -23.58
CA PRO A 216 5.88 -17.00 -24.33
C PRO A 216 6.00 -18.24 -23.45
N ASP A 217 5.68 -19.42 -24.01
CA ASP A 217 5.63 -20.70 -23.28
C ASP A 217 6.91 -21.09 -22.53
N SER A 218 8.06 -20.68 -23.05
CA SER A 218 9.39 -20.97 -22.49
C SER A 218 9.93 -19.87 -21.60
N SER A 219 9.20 -18.75 -21.45
CA SER A 219 9.67 -17.58 -20.72
C SER A 219 9.22 -17.64 -19.26
N LYS A 220 10.14 -17.23 -18.39
CA LYS A 220 9.85 -16.93 -16.99
C LYS A 220 9.18 -15.55 -16.91
N PHE A 221 8.23 -15.38 -16.01
CA PHE A 221 7.68 -14.07 -15.67
C PHE A 221 7.52 -13.94 -14.16
N THR A 222 8.06 -12.88 -13.57
CA THR A 222 8.05 -12.70 -12.11
C THR A 222 7.05 -11.65 -11.69
N VAL A 223 6.15 -11.99 -10.77
CA VAL A 223 5.24 -11.04 -10.12
C VAL A 223 5.71 -10.81 -8.68
N CYS A 224 5.99 -9.55 -8.37
CA CYS A 224 6.32 -9.06 -7.03
C CYS A 224 5.10 -8.33 -6.45
N GLY A 225 4.89 -8.48 -5.15
CA GLY A 225 3.92 -7.68 -4.41
C GLY A 225 4.51 -6.37 -3.89
N ASP A 226 3.95 -5.91 -2.77
CA ASP A 226 4.35 -4.69 -2.07
C ASP A 226 5.84 -4.76 -1.69
N ILE A 227 6.55 -3.63 -1.79
CA ILE A 227 7.95 -3.49 -1.34
C ILE A 227 8.13 -2.37 -0.31
N HIS A 228 7.21 -1.39 -0.26
CA HIS A 228 7.14 -0.36 0.78
C HIS A 228 8.48 0.29 1.17
N GLY A 229 9.24 0.77 0.19
CA GLY A 229 10.49 1.48 0.45
C GLY A 229 11.60 0.62 1.10
N GLN A 230 11.53 -0.71 0.99
CA GLN A 230 12.57 -1.63 1.44
C GLN A 230 13.64 -1.85 0.35
N PHE A 231 14.42 -0.82 0.05
CA PHE A 231 15.38 -0.82 -1.08
C PHE A 231 16.39 -1.97 -1.04
N TYR A 232 16.92 -2.31 0.14
CA TYR A 232 17.89 -3.41 0.26
C TYR A 232 17.26 -4.77 -0.02
N ASP A 233 15.97 -4.95 0.31
CA ASP A 233 15.22 -6.17 -0.05
C ASP A 233 14.89 -6.20 -1.55
N LEU A 234 14.59 -5.05 -2.16
CA LEU A 234 14.48 -4.93 -3.62
C LEU A 234 15.77 -5.37 -4.34
N MET A 235 16.93 -4.93 -3.82
CA MET A 235 18.23 -5.39 -4.35
C MET A 235 18.43 -6.89 -4.13
N ASN A 236 17.92 -7.44 -3.02
CA ASN A 236 17.96 -8.88 -2.76
C ASN A 236 17.06 -9.67 -3.72
N ILE A 237 15.87 -9.15 -4.09
CA ILE A 237 15.02 -9.72 -5.16
C ILE A 237 15.86 -9.88 -6.43
N PHE A 238 16.52 -8.81 -6.89
CA PHE A 238 17.29 -8.84 -8.12
C PHE A 238 18.54 -9.72 -8.03
N LYS A 239 19.17 -9.81 -6.85
CA LYS A 239 20.30 -10.72 -6.62
C LYS A 239 19.88 -12.19 -6.72
N LEU A 240 18.74 -12.54 -6.15
CA LEU A 240 18.26 -13.92 -6.07
C LEU A 240 17.59 -14.38 -7.37
N ASN A 241 16.81 -13.51 -8.00
CA ASN A 241 15.96 -13.84 -9.14
C ASN A 241 16.49 -13.27 -10.47
N GLY A 242 17.65 -12.60 -10.45
CA GLY A 242 18.27 -11.94 -11.59
C GLY A 242 17.72 -10.53 -11.82
N LEU A 243 18.54 -9.66 -12.42
CA LEU A 243 18.11 -8.31 -12.80
C LEU A 243 17.00 -8.36 -13.86
N PRO A 244 16.15 -7.31 -13.92
CA PRO A 244 15.22 -7.16 -15.03
C PRO A 244 15.94 -7.13 -16.37
N SER A 245 15.42 -7.86 -17.35
CA SER A 245 15.85 -7.84 -18.76
C SER A 245 14.70 -8.30 -19.66
N THR A 246 14.94 -8.32 -20.98
CA THR A 246 14.02 -8.90 -21.96
C THR A 246 13.76 -10.39 -21.72
N GLU A 247 14.73 -11.12 -21.17
CA GLU A 247 14.65 -12.56 -20.84
C GLU A 247 14.17 -12.82 -19.40
N ASN A 248 14.15 -11.79 -18.54
CA ASN A 248 13.73 -11.89 -17.14
C ASN A 248 12.75 -10.76 -16.79
N PRO A 249 11.51 -10.80 -17.32
CA PRO A 249 10.51 -9.78 -17.11
C PRO A 249 9.93 -9.80 -15.69
N TYR A 250 9.55 -8.61 -15.20
CA TYR A 250 8.96 -8.40 -13.88
C TYR A 250 7.67 -7.59 -13.95
N LEU A 251 6.74 -7.89 -13.06
CA LEU A 251 5.60 -7.05 -12.70
C LEU A 251 5.65 -6.74 -11.20
N PHE A 252 5.80 -5.47 -10.84
CA PHE A 252 5.64 -5.00 -9.46
C PHE A 252 4.21 -4.50 -9.25
N ASN A 253 3.47 -5.17 -8.37
CA ASN A 253 2.03 -5.01 -8.21
C ASN A 253 1.64 -3.99 -7.12
N GLY A 254 2.08 -2.75 -7.30
CA GLY A 254 1.77 -1.61 -6.43
C GLY A 254 2.54 -1.57 -5.11
N ASP A 255 2.34 -0.49 -4.37
CA ASP A 255 2.88 -0.24 -3.03
C ASP A 255 4.41 -0.31 -2.98
N PHE A 256 5.00 0.56 -3.80
CA PHE A 256 6.44 0.71 -3.94
C PHE A 256 7.05 1.53 -2.81
N VAL A 257 6.26 2.44 -2.26
CA VAL A 257 6.68 3.50 -1.34
C VAL A 257 5.91 3.45 -0.02
N ASP A 258 6.21 4.43 0.85
CA ASP A 258 5.68 4.58 2.20
C ASP A 258 6.14 3.49 3.17
N ARG A 259 6.05 3.79 4.48
CA ARG A 259 6.55 2.98 5.61
C ARG A 259 8.07 2.85 5.66
N GLY A 260 8.67 2.21 4.67
CA GLY A 260 10.12 2.10 4.55
C GLY A 260 10.76 3.46 4.26
N SER A 261 11.99 3.64 4.76
CA SER A 261 12.71 4.91 4.68
C SER A 261 13.61 5.05 3.44
N PHE A 262 13.50 4.12 2.49
CA PHE A 262 14.22 4.12 1.22
C PHE A 262 13.24 4.06 0.03
N SER A 263 12.11 4.77 0.15
CA SER A 263 11.05 4.78 -0.86
C SER A 263 11.51 5.47 -2.15
N VAL A 264 12.28 6.55 -2.03
CA VAL A 264 12.86 7.28 -3.17
C VAL A 264 13.78 6.38 -3.98
N GLU A 265 14.64 5.62 -3.32
CA GLU A 265 15.58 4.71 -3.97
C GLU A 265 14.84 3.58 -4.69
N CYS A 266 13.80 3.01 -4.04
CA CYS A 266 12.94 2.00 -4.66
C CYS A 266 12.30 2.54 -5.94
N ILE A 267 11.56 3.65 -5.85
CA ILE A 267 10.76 4.11 -6.99
C ILE A 267 11.63 4.57 -8.18
N PHE A 268 12.76 5.24 -7.94
CA PHE A 268 13.66 5.60 -9.03
C PHE A 268 14.32 4.39 -9.68
N THR A 269 14.60 3.34 -8.91
CA THR A 269 15.10 2.06 -9.46
C THR A 269 14.03 1.40 -10.33
N LEU A 270 12.77 1.33 -9.86
CA LEU A 270 11.67 0.75 -10.64
C LEU A 270 11.36 1.55 -11.91
N PHE A 271 11.28 2.88 -11.83
CA PHE A 271 11.08 3.74 -13.00
C PHE A 271 12.24 3.67 -13.98
N GLY A 272 13.48 3.57 -13.49
CA GLY A 272 14.64 3.33 -14.33
C GLY A 272 14.50 2.05 -15.14
N PHE A 273 14.18 0.91 -14.50
CA PHE A 273 13.93 -0.34 -15.23
C PHE A 273 12.71 -0.27 -16.14
N LYS A 274 11.66 0.47 -15.77
CA LYS A 274 10.50 0.71 -16.64
C LYS A 274 10.88 1.44 -17.93
N LEU A 275 11.75 2.44 -17.84
CA LEU A 275 12.26 3.16 -19.01
C LEU A 275 13.24 2.33 -19.84
N LEU A 276 14.05 1.49 -19.19
CA LEU A 276 15.03 0.62 -19.86
C LEU A 276 14.36 -0.55 -20.60
N TYR A 277 13.32 -1.15 -20.01
CA TYR A 277 12.61 -2.32 -20.53
C TYR A 277 11.09 -2.09 -20.54
N PRO A 278 10.57 -1.14 -21.34
CA PRO A 278 9.17 -0.71 -21.29
C PRO A 278 8.16 -1.82 -21.52
N GLU A 279 8.51 -2.82 -22.33
CA GLU A 279 7.66 -3.97 -22.69
C GLU A 279 7.95 -5.25 -21.86
N HIS A 280 8.87 -5.19 -20.89
CA HIS A 280 9.27 -6.35 -20.07
C HIS A 280 9.35 -6.03 -18.56
N PHE A 281 9.23 -4.76 -18.19
CA PHE A 281 9.11 -4.31 -16.81
C PHE A 281 7.78 -3.59 -16.62
N PHE A 282 6.93 -4.15 -15.78
CA PHE A 282 5.55 -3.75 -15.58
C PHE A 282 5.33 -3.26 -14.15
N MET A 283 4.43 -2.29 -14.01
CA MET A 283 4.14 -1.64 -12.73
C MET A 283 2.65 -1.38 -12.64
N ALA A 284 1.97 -1.95 -11.65
CA ALA A 284 0.59 -1.63 -11.34
C ALA A 284 0.53 -0.59 -10.21
N ARG A 285 -0.49 0.26 -10.20
CA ARG A 285 -0.74 1.21 -9.11
C ARG A 285 -1.21 0.45 -7.86
N GLY A 286 -0.64 0.77 -6.70
CA GLY A 286 -1.15 0.37 -5.38
C GLY A 286 -1.90 1.51 -4.70
N ASN A 287 -2.46 1.26 -3.51
CA ASN A 287 -3.13 2.32 -2.76
C ASN A 287 -2.14 3.34 -2.18
N HIS A 288 -0.88 2.94 -1.97
CA HIS A 288 0.18 3.85 -1.52
C HIS A 288 0.74 4.75 -2.63
N GLU A 289 0.46 4.50 -3.90
CA GLU A 289 0.70 5.49 -4.98
C GLU A 289 -0.44 6.52 -5.07
N SER A 290 -0.79 7.10 -3.92
CA SER A 290 -1.81 8.14 -3.75
C SER A 290 -1.35 9.23 -2.78
N GLN A 291 -1.81 10.46 -3.04
CA GLN A 291 -1.42 11.66 -2.30
C GLN A 291 -1.73 11.52 -0.81
N THR A 292 -2.92 11.01 -0.48
CA THR A 292 -3.35 10.88 0.92
C THR A 292 -2.46 9.89 1.68
N MET A 293 -2.07 8.79 1.05
CA MET A 293 -1.18 7.81 1.69
C MET A 293 0.23 8.39 1.85
N ASN A 294 0.78 9.02 0.81
CA ASN A 294 2.13 9.57 0.84
C ASN A 294 2.33 10.67 1.89
N GLN A 295 1.28 11.48 2.14
CA GLN A 295 1.28 12.49 3.21
C GLN A 295 1.34 11.90 4.60
N MET A 296 0.68 10.75 4.79
CA MET A 296 0.48 10.14 6.09
C MET A 296 1.59 9.16 6.45
N TYR A 297 2.18 8.49 5.45
CA TYR A 297 3.00 7.30 5.65
C TYR A 297 4.46 7.42 5.21
N GLY A 298 4.88 8.60 4.76
CA GLY A 298 6.28 9.02 4.78
C GLY A 298 6.85 9.46 3.44
N PHE A 299 6.32 8.99 2.30
CA PHE A 299 6.93 9.25 1.00
C PHE A 299 6.99 10.74 0.65
N GLU A 300 5.91 11.50 0.89
CA GLU A 300 5.93 12.95 0.63
C GLU A 300 6.98 13.66 1.50
N GLY A 301 7.14 13.22 2.75
CA GLY A 301 8.17 13.72 3.65
C GLY A 301 9.59 13.39 3.17
N GLU A 302 9.80 12.15 2.74
CA GLU A 302 11.08 11.66 2.21
C GLU A 302 11.50 12.42 0.95
N VAL A 303 10.58 12.58 -0.02
CA VAL A 303 10.83 13.32 -1.26
C VAL A 303 11.15 14.78 -0.97
N LYS A 304 10.41 15.44 -0.07
CA LYS A 304 10.70 16.84 0.30
C LYS A 304 12.05 17.00 0.98
N SER A 305 12.47 16.00 1.77
CA SER A 305 13.77 16.01 2.45
C SER A 305 14.92 15.78 1.48
N LYS A 306 14.78 14.84 0.53
CA LYS A 306 15.84 14.49 -0.43
C LYS A 306 15.87 15.47 -1.62
N TYR A 307 14.72 15.98 -2.02
CA TYR A 307 14.52 16.82 -3.21
C TYR A 307 13.80 18.13 -2.88
N SER A 308 12.52 18.23 -3.25
CA SER A 308 11.75 19.47 -3.17
C SER A 308 10.25 19.18 -3.13
N LYS A 309 9.46 20.20 -2.79
CA LYS A 309 7.99 20.12 -2.89
C LYS A 309 7.52 19.86 -4.33
N GLN A 310 8.15 20.51 -5.32
CA GLN A 310 7.82 20.34 -6.73
C GLN A 310 8.04 18.90 -7.20
N MET A 311 9.10 18.23 -6.70
CA MET A 311 9.33 16.81 -6.97
C MET A 311 8.21 15.93 -6.42
N ALA A 312 7.73 16.18 -5.20
CA ALA A 312 6.62 15.43 -4.61
C ALA A 312 5.29 15.63 -5.37
N GLU A 313 5.05 16.84 -5.86
CA GLU A 313 3.88 17.14 -6.70
C GLU A 313 3.98 16.40 -8.06
N LEU A 314 5.15 16.38 -8.69
CA LEU A 314 5.36 15.63 -9.94
C LEU A 314 5.21 14.11 -9.75
N PHE A 315 5.72 13.54 -8.65
CA PHE A 315 5.47 12.12 -8.33
C PHE A 315 3.98 11.81 -8.25
N THR A 316 3.18 12.71 -7.67
CA THR A 316 1.73 12.54 -7.57
C THR A 316 1.08 12.55 -8.96
N GLU A 317 1.53 13.40 -9.89
CA GLU A 317 1.07 13.42 -11.28
C GLU A 317 1.45 12.13 -12.01
N VAL A 318 2.70 11.67 -11.88
CA VAL A 318 3.18 10.41 -12.48
C VAL A 318 2.39 9.21 -11.95
N TYR A 319 2.16 9.13 -10.64
CA TYR A 319 1.39 8.04 -10.03
C TYR A 319 -0.06 7.99 -10.49
N ASN A 320 -0.64 9.12 -10.90
CA ASN A 320 -1.99 9.11 -11.49
C ASN A 320 -2.04 8.37 -12.83
N TRP A 321 -0.92 8.29 -13.56
CA TRP A 321 -0.85 7.60 -14.84
C TRP A 321 -0.50 6.13 -14.75
N LEU A 322 -0.07 5.63 -13.58
CA LEU A 322 0.23 4.20 -13.39
C LEU A 322 -0.97 3.32 -13.78
N PRO A 323 -0.76 2.27 -14.62
CA PRO A 323 -1.80 1.29 -14.95
C PRO A 323 -2.42 0.68 -13.69
N LEU A 324 -3.72 0.36 -13.72
CA LEU A 324 -4.44 -0.17 -12.57
C LEU A 324 -4.28 -1.69 -12.42
N CYS A 325 -4.11 -2.41 -13.54
CA CYS A 325 -3.97 -3.87 -13.53
C CYS A 325 -3.32 -4.39 -14.83
N HIS A 326 -2.92 -5.66 -14.80
CA HIS A 326 -2.32 -6.37 -15.94
C HIS A 326 -3.03 -7.70 -16.17
N CYS A 327 -3.29 -8.05 -17.43
CA CYS A 327 -3.86 -9.35 -17.80
C CYS A 327 -2.80 -10.19 -18.53
N LEU A 328 -2.32 -11.25 -17.87
CA LEU A 328 -1.30 -12.14 -18.40
C LEU A 328 -1.95 -13.22 -19.27
N ASN A 329 -1.52 -13.30 -20.53
CA ASN A 329 -2.01 -14.25 -21.55
C ASN A 329 -3.54 -14.30 -21.71
N GLN A 330 -4.26 -13.23 -21.33
CA GLN A 330 -5.73 -13.19 -21.29
C GLN A 330 -6.34 -14.25 -20.34
N ARG A 331 -5.57 -14.73 -19.35
CA ARG A 331 -5.97 -15.80 -18.43
C ARG A 331 -5.86 -15.42 -16.96
N VAL A 332 -4.88 -14.60 -16.60
CA VAL A 332 -4.61 -14.23 -15.21
C VAL A 332 -4.68 -12.72 -15.06
N LEU A 333 -5.53 -12.23 -14.17
CA LEU A 333 -5.62 -10.81 -13.86
C LEU A 333 -4.79 -10.50 -12.62
N VAL A 334 -3.95 -9.46 -12.70
CA VAL A 334 -3.09 -8.99 -11.61
C VAL A 334 -3.47 -7.57 -11.24
N MET A 335 -3.89 -7.34 -9.99
CA MET A 335 -4.20 -6.02 -9.43
C MET A 335 -3.70 -5.91 -8.00
N HIS A 336 -3.46 -4.72 -7.48
CA HIS A 336 -2.93 -4.57 -6.12
C HIS A 336 -3.92 -5.05 -5.03
N GLY A 337 -5.11 -4.45 -4.98
CA GLY A 337 -6.18 -4.71 -4.02
C GLY A 337 -6.99 -5.95 -4.39
N GLY A 338 -8.10 -5.80 -5.11
CA GLY A 338 -8.93 -6.97 -5.43
C GLY A 338 -10.16 -6.69 -6.28
N LEU A 339 -11.21 -7.48 -6.04
CA LEU A 339 -12.41 -7.51 -6.87
C LEU A 339 -13.52 -6.56 -6.36
N PHE A 340 -14.64 -6.60 -7.08
CA PHE A 340 -15.60 -5.51 -7.13
C PHE A 340 -16.87 -5.76 -6.30
N SER A 341 -17.49 -4.67 -5.85
CA SER A 341 -18.81 -4.67 -5.21
C SER A 341 -19.93 -5.05 -6.16
N ARG A 342 -19.73 -4.81 -7.47
CA ARG A 342 -20.66 -5.17 -8.53
C ARG A 342 -20.23 -6.46 -9.22
N ASP A 343 -21.20 -7.27 -9.62
CA ASP A 343 -20.91 -8.51 -10.34
C ASP A 343 -20.66 -8.26 -11.83
N ASP A 344 -21.24 -7.24 -12.44
CA ASP A 344 -21.26 -7.00 -13.90
C ASP A 344 -19.97 -6.44 -14.49
N ILE A 345 -18.91 -6.25 -13.68
CA ILE A 345 -17.64 -5.67 -14.14
C ILE A 345 -16.90 -6.62 -15.10
N THR A 346 -16.48 -6.05 -16.22
CA THR A 346 -15.69 -6.71 -17.27
C THR A 346 -14.27 -6.14 -17.37
N LEU A 347 -13.39 -6.82 -18.10
CA LEU A 347 -12.05 -6.29 -18.41
C LEU A 347 -12.09 -4.97 -19.19
N ASP A 348 -13.11 -4.77 -20.03
CA ASP A 348 -13.28 -3.52 -20.80
C ASP A 348 -13.69 -2.34 -19.92
N ASP A 349 -14.50 -2.56 -18.88
CA ASP A 349 -14.82 -1.53 -17.89
C ASP A 349 -13.56 -1.07 -17.15
N ILE A 350 -12.64 -2.00 -16.86
CA ILE A 350 -11.36 -1.66 -16.24
C ILE A 350 -10.47 -0.90 -17.22
N ARG A 351 -10.38 -1.36 -18.48
CA ARG A 351 -9.54 -0.75 -19.53
C ARG A 351 -9.93 0.71 -19.81
N THR A 352 -11.23 1.01 -19.72
CA THR A 352 -11.79 2.34 -20.00
C THR A 352 -11.90 3.23 -18.74
N THR A 353 -11.52 2.73 -17.57
CA THR A 353 -11.52 3.52 -16.33
C THR A 353 -10.52 4.68 -16.43
N ASP A 354 -11.01 5.92 -16.26
CA ASP A 354 -10.17 7.12 -16.17
C ASP A 354 -9.36 7.11 -14.87
N ARG A 355 -8.07 6.87 -15.01
CA ARG A 355 -7.13 6.67 -13.91
C ARG A 355 -6.33 7.92 -13.54
N ASN A 356 -6.28 8.96 -14.39
CA ASN A 356 -5.44 10.14 -14.17
C ASN A 356 -6.04 11.08 -13.11
N ARG A 357 -6.16 10.57 -11.91
CA ARG A 357 -6.73 11.25 -10.75
C ARG A 357 -6.34 10.52 -9.47
N GLN A 358 -6.64 11.13 -8.34
CA GLN A 358 -6.60 10.44 -7.06
C GLN A 358 -7.71 9.39 -7.00
N PRO A 359 -7.48 8.22 -6.35
CA PRO A 359 -8.49 7.19 -6.20
C PRO A 359 -9.77 7.78 -5.56
N PRO A 360 -10.95 7.51 -6.14
CA PRO A 360 -12.24 7.89 -5.53
C PRO A 360 -12.51 7.08 -4.25
N GLU A 361 -13.58 7.45 -3.51
CA GLU A 361 -14.02 6.70 -2.32
C GLU A 361 -14.67 5.35 -2.67
N ASP A 362 -15.19 5.18 -3.89
CA ASP A 362 -15.85 3.97 -4.40
C ASP A 362 -15.61 3.72 -5.90
N GLY A 363 -16.11 2.59 -6.42
CA GLY A 363 -16.04 2.23 -7.84
C GLY A 363 -14.77 1.44 -8.23
N ILE A 364 -14.64 1.14 -9.53
CA ILE A 364 -13.64 0.21 -10.08
C ILE A 364 -12.22 0.56 -9.62
N MET A 365 -11.82 1.82 -9.77
CA MET A 365 -10.49 2.27 -9.38
C MET A 365 -10.22 2.14 -7.87
N CYS A 366 -11.22 2.43 -7.03
CA CYS A 366 -11.08 2.27 -5.58
C CYS A 366 -10.91 0.78 -5.22
N GLU A 367 -11.79 -0.06 -5.75
CA GLU A 367 -11.86 -1.49 -5.39
C GLU A 367 -10.64 -2.28 -5.90
N LEU A 368 -10.11 -1.94 -7.08
CA LEU A 368 -8.85 -2.49 -7.60
C LEU A 368 -7.66 -2.22 -6.68
N LEU A 369 -7.68 -1.14 -5.90
CA LEU A 369 -6.58 -0.72 -5.03
C LEU A 369 -6.80 -1.11 -3.56
N TRP A 370 -8.05 -1.33 -3.11
CA TRP A 370 -8.36 -1.44 -1.67
C TRP A 370 -9.12 -2.68 -1.23
N SER A 371 -9.73 -3.44 -2.15
CA SER A 371 -10.54 -4.60 -1.76
C SER A 371 -9.68 -5.77 -1.28
N ASP A 372 -10.21 -6.54 -0.33
CA ASP A 372 -9.55 -7.75 0.22
C ASP A 372 -10.41 -9.01 0.02
N PRO A 373 -9.82 -10.19 -0.18
CA PRO A 373 -10.56 -11.45 -0.15
C PRO A 373 -11.08 -11.76 1.27
N GLN A 374 -12.19 -12.51 1.36
CA GLN A 374 -12.73 -13.04 2.61
C GLN A 374 -13.12 -14.53 2.45
N PRO A 375 -12.95 -15.37 3.49
CA PRO A 375 -13.19 -16.80 3.33
C PRO A 375 -14.68 -17.17 3.17
N MET A 376 -15.60 -16.33 3.64
CA MET A 376 -17.05 -16.58 3.51
C MET A 376 -17.61 -16.02 2.21
N LYS A 377 -18.63 -16.70 1.68
CA LYS A 377 -19.34 -16.26 0.48
C LYS A 377 -19.98 -14.88 0.65
N GLY A 378 -20.18 -14.19 -0.46
CA GLY A 378 -20.81 -12.87 -0.54
C GLY A 378 -19.80 -11.73 -0.45
N ARG A 379 -20.26 -10.58 0.03
CA ARG A 379 -19.46 -9.37 0.21
C ARG A 379 -19.69 -8.82 1.61
N SER A 380 -18.69 -8.15 2.16
CA SER A 380 -18.82 -7.43 3.44
C SER A 380 -18.12 -6.07 3.36
N PRO A 381 -18.46 -5.14 4.27
CA PRO A 381 -17.69 -3.91 4.42
C PRO A 381 -16.20 -4.21 4.61
N SER A 382 -15.34 -3.43 3.96
CA SER A 382 -13.89 -3.60 4.12
C SER A 382 -13.47 -3.32 5.55
N LYS A 383 -12.61 -4.18 6.10
CA LYS A 383 -11.91 -3.96 7.37
C LYS A 383 -11.09 -2.67 7.37
N ARG A 384 -10.71 -2.18 6.18
CA ARG A 384 -9.94 -0.95 5.95
C ARG A 384 -10.82 0.29 5.92
N GLY A 385 -12.15 0.15 5.84
CA GLY A 385 -13.09 1.28 5.76
C GLY A 385 -13.18 1.95 4.38
N VAL A 386 -12.56 1.35 3.37
CA VAL A 386 -12.57 1.71 1.94
C VAL A 386 -12.43 0.43 1.11
N GLY A 387 -13.07 0.37 -0.05
CA GLY A 387 -13.23 -0.87 -0.81
C GLY A 387 -14.19 -1.86 -0.13
N ILE A 388 -14.12 -3.14 -0.52
CA ILE A 388 -14.95 -4.20 0.05
C ILE A 388 -14.14 -5.44 0.43
N GLN A 389 -14.76 -6.32 1.21
CA GLN A 389 -14.35 -7.72 1.29
C GLN A 389 -15.19 -8.57 0.33
N PHE A 390 -14.55 -9.48 -0.43
CA PHE A 390 -15.23 -10.32 -1.43
C PHE A 390 -14.94 -11.82 -1.22
N GLY A 391 -15.98 -12.64 -1.31
CA GLY A 391 -15.91 -14.08 -1.08
C GLY A 391 -15.52 -14.91 -2.31
N PRO A 392 -15.35 -16.24 -2.14
CA PRO A 392 -14.97 -17.15 -3.21
C PRO A 392 -15.99 -17.21 -4.36
N ASP A 393 -17.27 -17.00 -4.08
CA ASP A 393 -18.32 -16.94 -5.10
C ASP A 393 -18.23 -15.67 -5.97
N VAL A 394 -17.79 -14.55 -5.40
CA VAL A 394 -17.53 -13.31 -6.17
C VAL A 394 -16.35 -13.53 -7.11
N THR A 395 -15.26 -14.11 -6.61
CA THR A 395 -14.11 -14.47 -7.44
C THR A 395 -14.50 -15.43 -8.56
N ALA A 396 -15.22 -16.50 -8.26
CA ALA A 396 -15.64 -17.47 -9.27
C ALA A 396 -16.49 -16.83 -10.38
N ARG A 397 -17.48 -16.00 -10.04
CA ARG A 397 -18.34 -15.33 -11.04
C ARG A 397 -17.57 -14.35 -11.92
N PHE A 398 -16.66 -13.57 -11.33
CA PHE A 398 -15.85 -12.62 -12.09
C PHE A 398 -14.94 -13.33 -13.09
N LEU A 399 -14.27 -14.41 -12.66
CA LEU A 399 -13.39 -15.21 -13.50
C LEU A 399 -14.15 -15.88 -14.64
N GLU A 400 -15.31 -16.49 -14.36
CA GLU A 400 -16.16 -17.12 -15.38
C GLU A 400 -16.63 -16.10 -16.43
N ARG A 401 -17.12 -14.94 -15.99
CA ARG A 401 -17.60 -13.85 -16.87
C ARG A 401 -16.49 -13.34 -17.81
N ASN A 402 -15.26 -13.27 -17.33
CA ASN A 402 -14.14 -12.69 -18.07
C ASN A 402 -13.20 -13.75 -18.67
N HIS A 403 -13.58 -15.03 -18.65
CA HIS A 403 -12.80 -16.15 -19.18
C HIS A 403 -11.38 -16.28 -18.59
N LEU A 404 -11.22 -15.93 -17.32
CA LEU A 404 -9.97 -15.99 -16.57
C LEU A 404 -9.87 -17.27 -15.73
N ASP A 405 -8.65 -17.67 -15.41
CA ASP A 405 -8.34 -18.84 -14.56
C ASP A 405 -8.31 -18.48 -13.07
N TYR A 406 -7.57 -17.41 -12.72
CA TYR A 406 -7.42 -16.92 -11.36
C TYR A 406 -6.95 -15.45 -11.34
N VAL A 407 -6.95 -14.84 -10.15
CA VAL A 407 -6.37 -13.52 -9.93
C VAL A 407 -5.14 -13.58 -9.02
N ILE A 408 -4.17 -12.72 -9.28
CA ILE A 408 -3.04 -12.44 -8.37
C ILE A 408 -3.23 -11.03 -7.80
N ARG A 409 -3.03 -10.88 -6.50
CA ARG A 409 -3.10 -9.61 -5.80
C ARG A 409 -2.04 -9.48 -4.71
N SER A 410 -1.92 -8.31 -4.08
CA SER A 410 -0.91 -8.04 -3.05
C SER A 410 -1.52 -7.49 -1.76
N HIS A 411 -1.25 -6.25 -1.33
CA HIS A 411 -2.02 -5.41 -0.37
C HIS A 411 -2.20 -5.92 1.08
N GLU A 412 -2.08 -7.22 1.32
CA GLU A 412 -2.08 -7.86 2.62
C GLU A 412 -0.77 -8.60 2.80
N VAL A 413 -0.11 -8.34 3.93
CA VAL A 413 0.96 -9.22 4.40
C VAL A 413 0.50 -10.67 4.39
N LYS A 414 1.43 -11.59 4.17
CA LYS A 414 1.25 -13.00 4.49
C LYS A 414 2.50 -13.50 5.21
N ALA A 415 2.33 -14.41 6.15
CA ALA A 415 3.43 -14.91 6.98
C ALA A 415 4.54 -15.54 6.13
N ASP A 416 4.15 -16.30 5.10
CA ASP A 416 5.07 -16.94 4.15
C ASP A 416 5.31 -16.09 2.88
N GLY A 417 4.89 -14.81 2.91
CA GLY A 417 4.95 -13.90 1.77
C GLY A 417 3.98 -14.21 0.62
N TYR A 418 3.16 -15.27 0.72
CA TYR A 418 2.05 -15.54 -0.18
C TYR A 418 0.91 -16.31 0.50
N GLU A 419 -0.26 -16.36 -0.13
CA GLU A 419 -1.39 -17.19 0.30
C GLU A 419 -2.31 -17.52 -0.89
N GLU A 420 -2.72 -18.78 -1.00
CA GLU A 420 -3.78 -19.20 -1.93
C GLU A 420 -5.13 -19.24 -1.21
N ALA A 421 -6.09 -18.47 -1.70
CA ALA A 421 -7.45 -18.40 -1.21
C ALA A 421 -8.46 -18.76 -2.32
N HIS A 422 -9.73 -18.91 -1.93
CA HIS A 422 -10.86 -19.12 -2.85
C HIS A 422 -10.64 -20.31 -3.80
N ASP A 423 -10.28 -21.47 -3.24
CA ASP A 423 -10.01 -22.70 -4.00
C ASP A 423 -8.91 -22.54 -5.06
N GLY A 424 -7.86 -21.77 -4.74
CA GLY A 424 -6.72 -21.49 -5.61
C GLY A 424 -6.97 -20.39 -6.66
N LYS A 425 -8.12 -19.71 -6.61
CA LYS A 425 -8.52 -18.69 -7.60
C LYS A 425 -8.16 -17.27 -7.22
N CYS A 426 -7.74 -17.02 -5.98
CA CYS A 426 -7.28 -15.72 -5.52
C CYS A 426 -5.95 -15.89 -4.78
N ILE A 427 -4.87 -15.40 -5.37
CA ILE A 427 -3.51 -15.58 -4.85
C ILE A 427 -3.02 -14.23 -4.34
N THR A 428 -2.59 -14.17 -3.08
CA THR A 428 -1.92 -13.01 -2.52
C THR A 428 -0.41 -13.20 -2.58
N VAL A 429 0.35 -12.21 -3.04
CA VAL A 429 1.82 -12.16 -2.99
C VAL A 429 2.28 -10.87 -2.31
N PHE A 430 3.29 -10.97 -1.45
CA PHE A 430 3.81 -9.84 -0.69
C PHE A 430 5.34 -9.92 -0.62
N SER A 431 6.03 -8.86 -1.04
CA SER A 431 7.47 -8.89 -1.31
C SER A 431 8.30 -8.00 -0.36
N ALA A 432 7.69 -7.52 0.73
CA ALA A 432 8.34 -6.77 1.80
C ALA A 432 8.56 -7.68 3.03
N PRO A 433 9.68 -8.44 3.11
CA PRO A 433 9.95 -9.28 4.26
C PRO A 433 10.06 -8.45 5.55
N ASN A 434 9.68 -9.03 6.69
CA ASN A 434 9.81 -8.40 8.01
C ASN A 434 9.11 -7.03 8.17
N TYR A 435 8.07 -6.76 7.36
CA TYR A 435 7.36 -5.48 7.25
C TYR A 435 6.97 -4.76 8.55
N TRP A 436 6.71 -5.47 9.67
CA TRP A 436 6.43 -4.86 10.99
C TRP A 436 7.39 -5.23 12.11
N GLN A 437 8.49 -5.94 11.84
CA GLN A 437 9.42 -6.30 12.90
C GLN A 437 10.30 -5.10 13.29
N VAL A 438 9.84 -4.35 14.30
CA VAL A 438 10.69 -3.48 15.13
C VAL A 438 10.90 -4.18 16.49
N SER A 439 11.78 -5.19 16.57
CA SER A 439 12.49 -5.62 17.81
C SER A 439 13.22 -6.98 17.70
N SER A 440 14.46 -6.95 18.20
CA SER A 440 15.26 -8.02 18.84
C SER A 440 15.73 -9.22 18.01
N PHE A 441 16.99 -9.15 17.53
CA PHE A 441 18.09 -10.14 17.68
C PHE A 441 17.81 -11.67 17.67
N LEU A 442 16.71 -12.15 17.10
CA LEU A 442 16.43 -13.58 16.95
C LEU A 442 16.09 -13.86 15.49
N GLU A 443 17.09 -14.39 14.79
CA GLU A 443 17.07 -14.95 13.43
C GLU A 443 16.54 -14.03 12.31
N TYR A 444 17.46 -13.27 11.70
CA TYR A 444 17.24 -12.62 10.41
C TYR A 444 16.96 -13.69 9.34
N ARG A 445 15.69 -13.84 8.95
CA ARG A 445 15.30 -14.59 7.75
C ARG A 445 14.81 -13.60 6.71
N SER A 446 15.66 -13.25 5.76
CA SER A 446 15.25 -12.56 4.54
C SER A 446 14.61 -13.57 3.59
N GLN A 447 13.36 -13.95 3.88
CA GLN A 447 12.52 -14.68 2.93
C GLN A 447 11.83 -13.66 2.02
N VAL A 448 12.42 -13.45 0.86
CA VAL A 448 11.81 -12.66 -0.21
C VAL A 448 10.94 -13.60 -1.03
N THR A 449 9.63 -13.34 -1.06
CA THR A 449 8.69 -14.13 -1.83
C THR A 449 8.31 -13.38 -3.10
N CYS A 450 8.51 -14.03 -4.23
CA CYS A 450 7.98 -13.62 -5.53
C CYS A 450 7.19 -14.79 -6.10
N VAL A 451 6.17 -14.49 -6.91
CA VAL A 451 5.44 -15.51 -7.65
C VAL A 451 6.08 -15.66 -9.02
N LEU A 452 6.55 -16.87 -9.33
CA LEU A 452 6.96 -17.22 -10.68
C LEU A 452 5.77 -17.75 -11.45
N PHE A 453 5.47 -17.09 -12.56
CA PHE A 453 4.54 -17.57 -13.57
C PHE A 453 5.33 -18.28 -14.66
N THR A 454 4.96 -19.54 -14.95
CA THR A 454 5.42 -20.27 -16.13
C THR A 454 4.19 -20.84 -16.86
N HIS A 455 4.10 -20.61 -18.18
CA HIS A 455 2.92 -20.95 -18.99
C HIS A 455 2.51 -22.44 -18.89
N LYS A 456 3.47 -23.34 -18.64
CA LYS A 456 3.23 -24.80 -18.67
C LYS A 456 2.45 -25.34 -17.48
N THR A 457 2.35 -24.57 -16.40
CA THR A 457 1.51 -24.91 -15.27
C THR A 457 0.59 -23.74 -15.03
N THR A 458 -0.72 -23.92 -15.20
CA THR A 458 -1.76 -23.03 -14.65
C THR A 458 -1.71 -22.95 -13.10
N LYS A 459 -0.58 -23.30 -12.48
CA LYS A 459 -0.26 -23.24 -11.07
C LYS A 459 0.87 -22.23 -10.88
N VAL A 460 0.63 -21.29 -9.98
CA VAL A 460 1.68 -20.46 -9.39
C VAL A 460 2.65 -21.37 -8.63
N THR A 461 3.94 -21.29 -8.96
CA THR A 461 4.99 -21.76 -8.05
C THR A 461 5.50 -20.54 -7.32
N ALA A 462 5.18 -20.43 -6.02
CA ALA A 462 5.83 -19.47 -5.15
C ALA A 462 7.28 -19.92 -4.99
N ASP A 463 8.22 -19.20 -5.59
CA ASP A 463 9.64 -19.42 -5.36
C ASP A 463 10.04 -18.52 -4.20
N THR A 464 10.04 -19.10 -3.00
CA THR A 464 10.60 -18.45 -1.82
C THR A 464 12.12 -18.55 -1.93
N CYS A 465 12.78 -17.51 -2.42
CA CYS A 465 14.24 -17.48 -2.41
C CYS A 465 14.71 -17.17 -0.98
N SER A 466 15.04 -18.21 -0.21
CA SER A 466 15.65 -18.04 1.12
C SER A 466 17.16 -17.86 1.00
N GLY A 467 17.67 -16.67 1.31
CA GLY A 467 19.10 -16.43 1.49
C GLY A 467 19.45 -16.34 2.97
N TYR A 468 20.24 -17.27 3.51
CA TYR A 468 20.76 -17.16 4.88
C TYR A 468 22.06 -16.35 4.84
N GLN A 469 22.11 -15.19 5.52
CA GLN A 469 23.38 -14.54 5.83
C GLN A 469 23.49 -14.32 7.33
N LYS A 470 24.40 -15.07 7.98
CA LYS A 470 25.04 -14.61 9.21
C LYS A 470 25.95 -13.46 8.79
N GLU A 471 25.59 -12.22 9.14
CA GLU A 471 26.58 -11.14 9.16
C GLU A 471 27.59 -11.47 10.28
N SER A 472 28.86 -11.55 9.89
CA SER A 472 30.02 -11.70 10.79
C SER A 472 30.59 -10.35 11.16
#